data_AF-A0A7R9T2I5-F1
#
_entry.id   AF-A0A7R9T2I5-F1
#
_cell.length_a   1.000
_cell.length_b   1.000
_cell.length_c   1.000
_cell.angle_alpha   90.00
_cell.angle_beta   90.00
_cell.angle_gamma   90.00
#
_symmetry.space_group_name_H-M   'P 1'
#
loop_
_entity.id
_entity.type
_entity.pdbx_description
1 polymer ?
#
loop_
_entity_poly.entity_id
_entity_poly.type
_entity_poly.pdbx_seq_one_letter_code
_entity_poly.pdbx_strand_id
1 'polypeptide(L)'
;VKRALERADAATLERDMAQEQQRGATSSAITLRGSTELVTEFFGYAVNTILYQRGVYPAEEFERKKKYGLGVMVTNEPKLKEYLVAVLERVNAWLMEKDLKKLVLVLADAKTGETLERWTFDVETDAEIVDENGGDANGTTTTTTTTTTT
;
A
#
# COMPACT_ATOMS: atom_id res chain seq x y z
N VAL A 1 0.81 -56.93 12.10
CA VAL A 1 1.54 -55.92 11.28
C VAL A 1 0.58 -55.01 10.50
N LYS A 2 -0.38 -55.55 9.71
CA LYS A 2 -1.35 -54.75 8.90
C LYS A 2 -2.09 -53.62 9.65
N ARG A 3 -2.53 -53.85 10.90
CA ARG A 3 -3.23 -52.85 11.74
C ARG A 3 -2.38 -51.66 12.20
N ALA A 4 -1.05 -51.77 12.19
CA ALA A 4 -0.16 -50.68 12.59
C ALA A 4 0.07 -49.68 11.46
N LEU A 5 0.01 -50.14 10.20
CA LEU A 5 0.23 -49.33 9.01
C LEU A 5 -0.99 -48.43 8.72
N GLU A 6 -2.21 -48.99 8.80
CA GLU A 6 -3.46 -48.24 8.63
C GLU A 6 -3.66 -47.11 9.65
N ARG A 7 -3.08 -47.25 10.85
CA ARG A 7 -3.11 -46.21 11.90
C ARG A 7 -2.12 -45.08 11.64
N ALA A 8 -1.01 -45.37 10.94
CA ALA A 8 -0.02 -44.35 10.58
C ALA A 8 -0.53 -43.48 9.42
N ASP A 9 -1.25 -44.07 8.45
CA ASP A 9 -1.84 -43.33 7.34
C ASP A 9 -2.99 -42.43 7.82
N ALA A 10 -3.85 -42.91 8.73
CA ALA A 10 -4.94 -42.12 9.29
C ALA A 10 -4.43 -40.91 10.11
N ALA A 11 -3.38 -41.10 10.92
CA ALA A 11 -2.78 -40.01 11.70
C ALA A 11 -2.06 -38.97 10.82
N THR A 12 -1.55 -39.38 9.66
CA THR A 12 -0.94 -38.47 8.68
C THR A 12 -2.03 -37.68 7.95
N LEU A 13 -3.13 -38.32 7.57
CA LEU A 13 -4.30 -37.66 6.98
C LEU A 13 -4.94 -36.63 7.91
N GLU A 14 -5.10 -36.94 9.21
CA GLU A 14 -5.64 -36.00 10.19
C GLU A 14 -4.72 -34.79 10.42
N ARG A 15 -3.39 -35.00 10.36
CA ARG A 15 -2.40 -33.91 10.44
C ARG A 15 -2.44 -33.01 9.22
N ASP A 16 -2.56 -33.58 8.02
CA ASP A 16 -2.65 -32.84 6.76
C ASP A 16 -3.97 -32.05 6.68
N MET A 17 -5.09 -32.62 7.15
CA MET A 17 -6.39 -31.92 7.23
C MET A 17 -6.40 -30.80 8.28
N ALA A 18 -5.70 -30.98 9.41
CA ALA A 18 -5.53 -29.93 10.41
C ALA A 18 -4.64 -28.79 9.91
N GLN A 19 -3.62 -29.09 9.09
CA GLN A 19 -2.75 -28.08 8.46
C GLN A 19 -3.48 -27.32 7.33
N GLU A 20 -4.42 -27.95 6.63
CA GLU A 20 -5.25 -27.30 5.60
C GLU A 20 -6.25 -26.29 6.21
N GLN A 21 -6.82 -26.59 7.39
CA GLN A 21 -7.79 -25.72 8.08
C GLN A 21 -7.23 -24.39 8.60
N GLN A 22 -5.90 -24.24 8.68
CA GLN A 22 -5.26 -23.01 9.14
C GLN A 22 -4.75 -22.07 8.03
N ARG A 23 -4.90 -22.43 6.74
CA ARG A 23 -4.44 -21.56 5.62
C ARG A 23 -5.42 -20.45 5.22
N GLY A 24 -6.54 -20.29 5.92
CA GLY A 24 -7.67 -19.44 5.50
C GLY A 24 -8.13 -18.37 6.48
N ALA A 25 -7.35 -18.01 7.50
CA ALA A 25 -7.71 -16.87 8.36
C ALA A 25 -7.44 -15.54 7.61
N THR A 26 -8.36 -15.13 6.74
CA THR A 26 -8.39 -13.77 6.20
C THR A 26 -8.88 -12.85 7.32
N SER A 27 -7.96 -12.16 7.99
CA SER A 27 -8.36 -11.13 8.96
C SER A 27 -9.12 -10.04 8.22
N SER A 28 -10.41 -9.89 8.49
CA SER A 28 -11.26 -8.80 7.96
C SER A 28 -10.92 -7.43 8.57
N ALA A 29 -9.96 -7.40 9.50
CA ALA A 29 -9.49 -6.17 10.12
C ALA A 29 -8.53 -5.42 9.19
N ILE A 30 -8.84 -4.15 8.92
CA ILE A 30 -7.92 -3.21 8.29
C ILE A 30 -6.87 -2.85 9.35
N THR A 31 -5.60 -3.15 9.05
CA THR A 31 -4.50 -2.84 9.95
C THR A 31 -3.81 -1.56 9.51
N LEU A 32 -3.21 -0.83 10.44
CA LEU A 32 -2.37 0.33 10.12
C LEU A 32 -1.30 -0.06 9.10
N ARG A 33 -0.59 -1.18 9.31
CA ARG A 33 0.44 -1.69 8.40
C ARG A 33 -0.10 -1.92 6.99
N GLY A 34 -1.25 -2.59 6.86
CA GLY A 34 -1.88 -2.81 5.55
C GLY A 34 -2.27 -1.51 4.87
N SER A 35 -2.84 -0.56 5.63
CA SER A 35 -3.19 0.77 5.11
C SER A 35 -1.96 1.57 4.67
N THR A 36 -0.87 1.56 5.45
CA THR A 36 0.35 2.30 5.09
C THR A 36 1.02 1.68 3.86
N GLU A 37 1.05 0.36 3.72
CA GLU A 37 1.52 -0.32 2.51
C GLU A 37 0.71 0.08 1.28
N LEU A 38 -0.63 0.13 1.38
CA LEU A 38 -1.50 0.57 0.28
C LEU A 38 -1.29 2.04 -0.09
N VAL A 39 -1.14 2.93 0.90
CA VAL A 39 -0.89 4.36 0.65
C VAL A 39 0.49 4.57 0.02
N THR A 40 1.51 3.84 0.47
CA THR A 40 2.85 3.87 -0.16
C THR A 40 2.80 3.34 -1.60
N GLU A 41 2.11 2.22 -1.86
CA GLU A 41 1.93 1.68 -3.22
C GLU A 41 1.21 2.71 -4.12
N PHE A 42 0.16 3.35 -3.60
CA PHE A 42 -0.55 4.43 -4.30
C PHE A 42 0.38 5.58 -4.69
N PHE A 43 1.19 6.10 -3.76
CA PHE A 43 2.13 7.18 -4.08
C PHE A 43 3.15 6.77 -5.14
N GLY A 44 3.62 5.52 -5.11
CA GLY A 44 4.48 4.99 -6.16
C GLY A 44 3.84 5.07 -7.55
N TYR A 45 2.58 4.63 -7.68
CA TYR A 45 1.87 4.73 -8.96
C TYR A 45 1.51 6.16 -9.35
N ALA A 46 1.13 7.00 -8.40
CA ALA A 46 0.79 8.40 -8.64
C ALA A 46 1.99 9.16 -9.22
N VAL A 47 3.16 9.06 -8.58
CA VAL A 47 4.38 9.73 -9.04
C VAL A 47 4.78 9.23 -10.43
N ASN A 48 4.82 7.91 -10.67
CA ASN A 48 5.13 7.37 -11.99
C ASN A 48 4.15 7.86 -13.07
N THR A 49 2.86 7.89 -12.75
CA THR A 49 1.83 8.33 -13.69
C THR A 49 1.95 9.82 -14.02
N ILE A 50 2.27 10.67 -13.04
CA ILE A 50 2.48 12.11 -13.27
C ILE A 50 3.71 12.34 -14.15
N LEU A 51 4.83 11.66 -13.85
CA LEU A 51 6.06 11.77 -14.64
C LEU A 51 5.83 11.37 -16.10
N TYR A 52 5.06 10.30 -16.33
CA TYR A 52 4.68 9.85 -17.66
C TYR A 52 3.75 10.84 -18.37
N GLN A 53 2.62 11.22 -17.76
CA GLN A 53 1.61 12.07 -18.42
C GLN A 53 2.13 13.48 -18.73
N ARG A 54 3.05 14.00 -17.91
CA ARG A 54 3.67 15.30 -18.14
C ARG A 54 4.92 15.22 -19.03
N GLY A 55 5.31 14.02 -19.47
CA GLY A 55 6.47 13.84 -20.36
C GLY A 55 7.78 14.29 -19.74
N VAL A 56 7.92 14.17 -18.41
CA VAL A 56 9.17 14.50 -17.71
C VAL A 56 10.28 13.52 -18.09
N TYR A 57 9.89 12.26 -18.33
CA TYR A 57 10.72 11.19 -18.85
C TYR A 57 10.13 10.66 -20.17
N PRO A 58 10.97 10.12 -21.08
CA PRO A 58 10.50 9.51 -22.33
C PRO A 58 9.48 8.40 -22.11
N ALA A 59 8.50 8.27 -23.02
CA ALA A 59 7.40 7.33 -22.86
C ALA A 59 7.86 5.85 -22.92
N GLU A 60 8.92 5.58 -23.67
CA GLU A 60 9.59 4.27 -23.79
C GLU A 60 10.26 3.79 -22.50
N GLU A 61 10.52 4.71 -21.56
CA GLU A 61 11.06 4.40 -20.24
C GLU A 61 9.97 3.99 -19.23
N PHE A 62 8.74 3.78 -19.71
CA PHE A 62 7.63 3.32 -18.90
C PHE A 62 7.01 2.05 -19.48
N GLU A 63 6.60 1.15 -18.60
CA GLU A 63 5.83 -0.04 -18.90
C GLU A 63 4.44 0.03 -18.27
N ARG A 64 3.44 -0.48 -18.99
CA ARG A 64 2.07 -0.58 -18.48
C ARG A 64 1.95 -1.81 -17.58
N LYS A 65 1.52 -1.61 -16.34
CA LYS A 65 1.17 -2.67 -15.38
C LYS A 65 -0.32 -2.64 -15.06
N LYS A 66 -0.91 -3.81 -14.77
CA LYS A 66 -2.31 -3.91 -14.35
C LYS A 66 -2.38 -3.91 -12.83
N LYS A 67 -3.02 -2.89 -12.24
CA LYS A 67 -3.26 -2.76 -10.80
C LYS A 67 -4.63 -2.19 -10.51
N TYR A 68 -5.31 -2.76 -9.50
CA TYR A 68 -6.68 -2.42 -9.14
C TYR A 68 -7.66 -2.46 -10.34
N GLY A 69 -7.42 -3.37 -11.29
CA GLY A 69 -8.19 -3.46 -12.54
C GLY A 69 -7.85 -2.42 -13.61
N LEU A 70 -6.98 -1.44 -13.30
CA LEU A 70 -6.58 -0.34 -14.17
C LEU A 70 -5.16 -0.55 -14.73
N GLY A 71 -4.89 0.00 -15.90
CA GLY A 71 -3.54 0.02 -16.48
C GLY A 71 -2.76 1.25 -16.02
N VAL A 72 -1.80 1.08 -15.12
CA VAL A 72 -0.92 2.13 -14.59
C VAL A 72 0.43 2.12 -15.29
N MET A 73 1.09 3.27 -15.39
CA MET A 73 2.45 3.39 -15.93
C MET A 73 3.47 3.30 -14.80
N VAL A 74 4.55 2.56 -15.05
CA VAL A 74 5.67 2.41 -14.10
C VAL A 74 6.97 2.51 -14.86
N THR A 75 7.93 3.27 -14.33
CA THR A 75 9.25 3.39 -14.96
C THR A 75 9.98 2.05 -15.03
N ASN A 76 10.69 1.82 -16.13
CA ASN A 76 11.66 0.74 -16.30
C ASN A 76 13.12 1.26 -16.21
N GLU A 77 13.34 2.57 -16.03
CA GLU A 77 14.66 3.17 -15.92
C GLU A 77 15.25 2.88 -14.52
N PRO A 78 16.42 2.23 -14.44
CA PRO A 78 16.96 1.77 -13.16
C PRO A 78 17.19 2.88 -12.13
N LYS A 79 17.75 4.03 -12.52
CA LYS A 79 18.11 5.09 -11.57
C LYS A 79 16.87 5.76 -10.96
N LEU A 80 15.86 6.05 -11.78
CA LEU A 80 14.59 6.60 -11.34
C LEU A 80 13.87 5.59 -10.45
N LYS A 81 13.88 4.31 -10.82
CA LYS A 81 13.30 3.25 -9.99
C LYS A 81 13.97 3.17 -8.62
N GLU A 82 15.30 3.13 -8.57
CA GLU A 82 16.07 3.11 -7.31
C GLU A 82 15.77 4.35 -6.45
N TYR A 83 15.74 5.53 -7.06
CA TYR A 83 15.39 6.77 -6.38
C TYR A 83 13.99 6.72 -5.77
N LEU A 84 12.99 6.34 -6.57
CA LEU A 84 11.60 6.26 -6.12
C LEU A 84 11.43 5.23 -5.01
N VAL A 85 12.10 4.06 -5.10
CA VAL A 85 12.09 3.05 -4.03
C VAL A 85 12.61 3.63 -2.72
N ALA A 86 13.80 4.26 -2.74
CA ALA A 86 14.39 4.83 -1.54
C ALA A 86 13.53 5.95 -0.91
N VAL A 87 12.83 6.73 -1.73
CA VAL A 87 11.89 7.76 -1.24
C VAL A 87 10.65 7.10 -0.63
N LEU A 88 10.07 6.11 -1.30
CA LEU A 88 8.85 5.43 -0.84
C LEU A 88 9.07 4.62 0.44
N GLU A 89 10.28 4.06 0.65
CA GLU A 89 10.65 3.42 1.93
C GLU A 89 10.58 4.41 3.09
N ARG A 90 11.08 5.64 2.91
CA ARG A 90 11.00 6.70 3.93
C ARG A 90 9.56 7.15 4.16
N VAL A 91 8.80 7.30 3.07
CA VAL A 91 7.36 7.61 3.15
C VAL A 91 6.61 6.54 3.94
N ASN A 92 6.92 5.25 3.73
CA ASN A 92 6.32 4.16 4.48
C ASN A 92 6.66 4.23 5.98
N ALA A 93 7.93 4.47 6.31
CA ALA A 93 8.37 4.63 7.69
C ALA A 93 7.62 5.79 8.39
N TRP A 94 7.56 6.97 7.76
CA TRP A 94 6.84 8.12 8.32
C TRP A 94 5.32 7.91 8.41
N LEU A 95 4.72 7.14 7.49
CA LEU A 95 3.32 6.75 7.59
C LEU A 95 3.08 5.82 8.77
N MET A 96 3.97 4.86 9.00
CA MET A 96 3.91 3.95 10.16
C MET A 96 4.07 4.68 11.48
N GLU A 97 4.91 5.71 11.51
CA GLU A 97 5.13 6.60 12.67
C GLU A 97 4.03 7.66 12.82
N LYS A 98 3.09 7.77 11.86
CA LYS A 98 2.04 8.81 11.78
C LYS A 98 2.56 10.25 11.64
N ASP A 99 3.82 10.39 11.24
CA ASP A 99 4.54 11.66 11.13
C ASP A 99 4.47 12.30 9.74
N LEU A 100 4.03 11.56 8.72
CA LEU A 100 3.80 12.13 7.39
C LEU A 100 2.51 12.95 7.34
N LYS A 101 2.63 14.27 7.19
CA LYS A 101 1.48 15.18 7.01
C LYS A 101 1.19 15.53 5.55
N LYS A 102 2.21 15.54 4.71
CA LYS A 102 2.12 16.04 3.34
C LYS A 102 3.22 15.46 2.47
N LEU A 103 2.88 15.02 1.27
CA LEU A 103 3.80 14.72 0.19
C LEU A 103 3.59 15.74 -0.94
N VAL A 104 4.66 16.40 -1.38
CA VAL A 104 4.59 17.40 -2.47
C VAL A 104 5.52 16.99 -3.60
N LEU A 105 4.97 16.83 -4.80
CA LEU A 105 5.73 16.67 -6.04
C LEU A 105 5.70 17.98 -6.81
N VAL A 106 6.88 18.53 -7.08
CA VAL A 106 7.05 19.79 -7.82
C VAL A 106 7.70 19.49 -9.16
N LEU A 107 7.07 19.97 -10.24
CA LEU A 107 7.68 20.02 -11.56
C LEU A 107 8.19 21.44 -11.78
N ALA A 108 9.46 21.57 -12.10
CA ALA A 108 10.11 22.86 -12.33
C ALA A 108 10.84 22.84 -13.67
N ASP A 109 10.98 24.02 -14.28
CA ASP A 109 11.81 24.17 -15.46
C ASP A 109 13.28 23.94 -15.10
N ALA A 110 13.94 23.05 -15.84
CA ALA A 110 15.29 22.61 -15.51
C ALA A 110 16.37 23.70 -15.65
N LYS A 111 16.09 24.78 -16.40
CA LYS A 111 17.07 25.87 -16.65
C LYS A 111 16.90 27.02 -15.67
N THR A 112 15.64 27.41 -15.43
CA THR A 112 15.27 28.59 -14.64
C THR A 112 14.94 28.24 -13.19
N GLY A 113 14.57 26.98 -12.91
CA GLY A 113 14.07 26.55 -11.60
C GLY A 113 12.65 27.03 -11.30
N GLU A 114 11.96 27.66 -12.25
CA GLU A 114 10.59 28.12 -12.07
C GLU A 114 9.66 26.93 -11.85
N THR A 115 8.79 27.02 -10.83
CA THR A 115 7.78 25.98 -10.58
C THR A 115 6.70 26.04 -11.65
N LEU A 116 6.56 24.96 -12.41
CA LEU A 116 5.53 24.80 -13.44
C LEU A 116 4.27 24.18 -12.85
N GLU A 117 4.43 23.12 -12.04
CA GLU A 117 3.31 22.41 -11.42
C GLU A 117 3.66 21.95 -10.00
N ARG A 118 2.64 21.88 -9.15
CA ARG A 118 2.77 21.42 -7.76
C ARG A 118 1.60 20.50 -7.42
N TRP A 119 1.91 19.23 -7.25
CA TRP A 119 0.97 18.20 -6.82
C TRP A 119 1.14 17.99 -5.33
N THR A 120 0.09 18.30 -4.56
CA THR A 120 0.10 18.19 -3.10
C THR A 120 -0.82 17.05 -2.68
N PHE A 121 -0.29 16.14 -1.87
CA PHE A 121 -1.04 15.08 -1.23
C PHE A 121 -1.02 15.34 0.27
N ASP A 122 -2.13 15.87 0.80
CA ASP A 122 -2.35 15.97 2.24
C ASP A 122 -2.62 14.57 2.80
N VAL A 123 -1.99 14.25 3.94
CA VAL A 123 -2.12 12.95 4.60
C VAL A 123 -2.63 13.19 6.01
N GLU A 124 -3.78 12.58 6.30
CA GLU A 124 -4.38 12.57 7.62
C GLU A 124 -4.25 11.15 8.18
N THR A 125 -3.69 11.07 9.39
CA THR A 125 -3.55 9.82 10.14
C THR A 125 -4.42 9.91 11.38
N ASP A 126 -5.21 8.87 11.64
CA ASP A 126 -6.05 8.83 12.82
C ASP A 126 -5.18 8.89 14.09
N ALA A 127 -5.61 9.74 15.03
CA ALA A 127 -5.06 9.75 16.37
C ALA A 127 -5.17 8.34 16.98
N GLU A 128 -4.24 7.98 17.87
CA GLU A 128 -4.29 6.69 18.54
C GLU A 128 -5.66 6.48 19.21
N ILE A 129 -6.26 5.32 18.96
CA ILE A 129 -7.33 4.82 19.82
C ILE A 129 -6.60 4.44 21.11
N VAL A 130 -6.56 5.35 22.08
CA VAL A 130 -6.13 5.01 23.43
C VAL A 130 -7.16 4.01 23.95
N ASP A 131 -6.73 2.78 24.24
CA ASP A 131 -7.55 1.78 24.90
C ASP A 131 -7.87 2.29 26.32
N GLU A 132 -8.95 3.08 26.45
CA GLU A 132 -9.60 3.29 27.73
C GLU A 132 -10.26 1.97 28.13
N ASN A 133 -9.51 1.18 28.90
CA ASN A 133 -9.99 -0.06 29.48
C ASN A 133 -11.10 0.27 30.48
N GLY A 134 -12.37 0.25 30.02
CA GLY A 134 -13.51 0.62 30.85
C GLY A 134 -14.87 0.50 30.18
N GLY A 135 -15.28 -0.72 29.81
CA GLY A 135 -16.69 -1.15 29.85
C GLY A 135 -17.63 -0.65 28.74
N ASP A 136 -18.35 -1.63 28.21
CA ASP A 136 -19.59 -1.52 27.42
C ASP A 136 -19.48 -1.24 25.91
N ALA A 137 -19.76 -2.32 25.18
CA ALA A 137 -19.90 -2.41 23.75
C ALA A 137 -21.01 -1.49 23.22
N ASN A 138 -20.67 -0.60 22.28
CA ASN A 138 -21.31 -0.47 20.96
C ASN A 138 -20.71 0.75 20.21
N GLY A 139 -19.77 0.52 19.30
CA GLY A 139 -19.21 1.56 18.43
C GLY A 139 -19.42 1.19 16.96
N THR A 140 -20.52 1.67 16.36
CA THR A 140 -20.73 1.60 14.91
C THR A 140 -19.84 2.64 14.24
N THR A 141 -18.67 2.23 13.73
CA THR A 141 -17.82 3.13 12.92
C THR A 141 -18.40 3.27 11.52
N THR A 142 -19.10 4.37 11.29
CA THR A 142 -19.58 4.79 9.95
C THR A 142 -18.44 5.53 9.25
N THR A 143 -17.82 4.90 8.26
CA THR A 143 -16.86 5.57 7.36
C THR A 143 -17.64 6.33 6.28
N THR A 144 -17.65 7.67 6.36
CA THR A 144 -18.22 8.53 5.32
C THR A 144 -17.11 9.02 4.38
N THR A 145 -17.02 8.45 3.18
CA THR A 145 -16.18 8.98 2.10
C THR A 145 -16.97 10.05 1.33
N THR A 146 -16.58 11.32 1.46
CA THR A 146 -17.10 12.41 0.62
C THR A 146 -16.05 12.78 -0.41
N THR A 147 -16.30 12.48 -1.68
CA THR A 147 -15.48 12.95 -2.81
C THR A 147 -16.10 14.23 -3.34
N THR A 148 -15.38 15.35 -3.25
CA THR A 148 -15.73 16.60 -3.94
C THR A 148 -14.72 16.84 -5.05
N THR A 149 -15.20 16.83 -6.30
CA THR A 149 -14.43 17.22 -7.49
C THR A 149 -14.70 18.70 -7.76
N THR A 150 -13.66 19.46 -8.09
CA THR A 150 -13.75 20.76 -8.77
C THR A 150 -13.11 20.65 -10.15
#